data_AF-A0A1Z8N3X2-F1
#
_entry.id   AF-A0A1Z8N3X2-F1
#
_cell.length_a   1.000
_cell.length_b   1.000
_cell.length_c   1.000
_cell.angle_alpha   90.00
_cell.angle_beta   90.00
_cell.angle_gamma   90.00
#
_symmetry.space_group_name_H-M   'P 1'
#
loop_
_entity.id
_entity.type
_entity.pdbx_description
1 polymer ?
#
loop_
_entity_poly.entity_id
_entity_poly.type
_entity_poly.pdbx_seq_one_letter_code
_entity_poly.pdbx_strand_id
1 'polypeptide(L)'
;MRRLHCSLNTNNFEASVDFYTKLCGLLPVRLENGYAKFSSNDPSVNLTLNYVSNPINHNAINHMGIEVDDSQAVYAAQKRLERLGLATKLEKD
;
A
#
# COMPACT_ATOMS: atom_id res chain seq x y z
N MET A 1 6.55 9.50 -10.85
CA MET A 1 6.13 10.13 -9.59
C MET A 1 6.35 9.18 -8.43
N ARG A 2 6.71 9.70 -7.25
CA ARG A 2 6.81 8.90 -6.02
C ARG A 2 5.61 9.19 -5.15
N ARG A 3 4.89 8.15 -4.73
CA ARG A 3 3.76 8.30 -3.80
C ARG A 3 3.90 7.36 -2.61
N LEU A 4 3.33 7.78 -1.48
CA LEU A 4 3.27 6.94 -0.30
C LEU A 4 2.39 5.72 -0.61
N HIS A 5 2.90 4.55 -0.31
CA HIS A 5 2.10 3.34 -0.21
C HIS A 5 1.77 3.06 1.25
N CYS A 6 0.48 2.90 1.53
CA CYS A 6 -0.03 2.53 2.85
C CYS A 6 -0.91 1.30 2.68
N SER A 7 -0.53 0.20 3.32
CA SER A 7 -1.30 -1.03 3.31
C SER A 7 -1.92 -1.23 4.68
N LEU A 8 -3.24 -1.34 4.73
CA LEU A 8 -4.02 -1.51 5.96
C LEU A 8 -4.69 -2.88 6.00
N ASN A 9 -4.72 -3.47 7.19
CA ASN A 9 -5.58 -4.59 7.52
C ASN A 9 -6.97 -4.07 7.93
N THR A 10 -8.01 -4.83 7.65
CA THR A 10 -9.37 -4.55 8.12
C THR A 10 -10.12 -5.84 8.46
N ASN A 11 -10.91 -5.80 9.54
CA ASN A 11 -11.88 -6.86 9.84
C ASN A 11 -13.25 -6.61 9.20
N ASN A 12 -13.49 -5.43 8.64
CA ASN A 12 -14.75 -5.07 7.98
C ASN A 12 -14.44 -4.51 6.58
N PHE A 13 -14.22 -5.41 5.64
CA PHE A 13 -13.70 -5.10 4.32
C PHE A 13 -14.66 -4.21 3.52
N GLU A 14 -15.93 -4.59 3.41
CA GLU A 14 -16.92 -3.85 2.63
C GLU A 14 -17.12 -2.42 3.17
N ALA A 15 -17.24 -2.25 4.48
CA ALA A 15 -17.36 -0.92 5.08
C ALA A 15 -16.10 -0.07 4.87
N SER A 16 -14.91 -0.70 4.87
CA SER A 16 -13.66 0.01 4.60
C SER A 16 -13.58 0.46 3.15
N VAL A 17 -13.96 -0.41 2.20
CA VAL A 17 -14.01 -0.06 0.77
C VAL A 17 -14.97 1.10 0.53
N ASP A 18 -16.16 1.07 1.13
CA ASP A 18 -17.15 2.15 1.04
C ASP A 18 -16.59 3.47 1.61
N PHE A 19 -15.99 3.43 2.81
CA PHE A 19 -15.38 4.60 3.43
C PHE A 19 -14.29 5.22 2.56
N TYR A 20 -13.34 4.41 2.07
CA TYR A 20 -12.22 4.94 1.28
C TYR A 20 -12.62 5.36 -0.13
N THR A 21 -13.68 4.78 -0.69
CA THR A 21 -14.29 5.27 -1.93
C THR A 21 -14.80 6.70 -1.75
N LYS A 22 -15.50 6.97 -0.65
CA LYS A 22 -15.99 8.32 -0.32
C LYS A 22 -14.84 9.28 -0.01
N LEU A 23 -13.86 8.84 0.78
CA LEU A 23 -12.73 9.66 1.18
C LEU A 23 -11.85 10.06 0.00
N CYS A 24 -11.54 9.12 -0.89
CA CYS A 24 -10.72 9.39 -2.07
C CYS A 24 -11.52 9.95 -3.26
N GLY A 25 -12.85 9.95 -3.19
CA GLY A 25 -13.72 10.39 -4.29
C GLY A 25 -13.59 9.56 -5.56
N LEU A 26 -13.12 8.30 -5.45
CA LEU A 26 -12.87 7.40 -6.58
C LEU A 26 -13.09 5.95 -6.19
N LEU A 27 -13.44 5.12 -7.17
CA LEU A 27 -13.54 3.67 -7.01
C LEU A 27 -12.15 3.01 -6.95
N PRO A 28 -11.99 1.87 -6.26
CA PRO A 28 -10.73 1.15 -6.24
C PRO A 28 -10.32 0.75 -7.66
N VAL A 29 -9.03 0.91 -7.98
CA VAL A 29 -8.44 0.50 -9.26
C VAL A 29 -8.28 -1.03 -9.37
N ARG A 30 -8.36 -1.73 -8.23
CA ARG A 30 -8.41 -3.18 -8.15
C ARG A 30 -9.27 -3.59 -6.95
N LEU A 31 -10.21 -4.51 -7.16
CA LEU A 31 -11.10 -5.03 -6.14
C LEU A 31 -11.23 -6.54 -6.32
N GLU A 32 -10.86 -7.29 -5.28
CA GLU A 32 -10.86 -8.76 -5.22
C GLU A 32 -11.38 -9.21 -3.86
N ASN A 33 -11.58 -10.52 -3.69
CA ASN A 33 -12.05 -11.08 -2.42
C ASN A 33 -11.07 -10.76 -1.28
N GLY A 34 -11.46 -9.84 -0.39
CA GLY A 34 -10.64 -9.39 0.73
C GLY A 34 -9.48 -8.47 0.37
N TYR A 35 -9.40 -7.94 -0.86
CA TYR A 35 -8.35 -7.01 -1.28
C TYR A 35 -8.90 -5.86 -2.11
N ALA A 36 -8.52 -4.63 -1.75
CA ALA A 36 -8.81 -3.44 -2.56
C ALA A 36 -7.57 -2.55 -2.68
N LYS A 37 -7.41 -1.91 -3.84
CA LYS A 37 -6.36 -0.90 -4.09
C LYS A 37 -6.98 0.39 -4.60
N PHE A 38 -6.62 1.51 -3.99
CA PHE A 38 -6.95 2.86 -4.42
C PHE A 38 -5.67 3.56 -4.90
N SER A 39 -5.78 4.29 -6.00
CA SER A 39 -4.71 5.16 -6.51
C SER A 39 -5.25 6.58 -6.57
N SER A 40 -5.06 7.33 -5.48
CA SER A 40 -5.47 8.73 -5.39
C SER A 40 -4.30 9.64 -5.70
N ASN A 41 -4.61 10.77 -6.36
CA ASN A 41 -3.66 11.85 -6.62
C ASN A 41 -3.82 13.01 -5.63
N ASP A 42 -4.96 13.12 -4.94
CA ASP A 42 -5.22 14.11 -3.90
C ASP A 42 -6.06 13.49 -2.76
N PRO A 43 -5.46 13.13 -1.60
CA PRO A 43 -4.01 13.10 -1.37
C PRO A 43 -3.32 12.05 -2.25
N SER A 44 -2.06 12.30 -2.65
CA SER A 44 -1.29 11.35 -3.46
C SER A 44 -0.91 10.10 -2.64
N VAL A 45 -1.68 9.03 -2.81
CA VAL A 45 -1.52 7.77 -2.07
C VAL A 45 -1.87 6.56 -2.93
N ASN A 46 -1.06 5.51 -2.81
CA ASN A 46 -1.45 4.15 -3.17
C ASN A 46 -1.88 3.46 -1.87
N LEU A 47 -3.19 3.33 -1.67
CA LEU A 47 -3.77 2.72 -0.48
C LEU A 47 -4.22 1.29 -0.82
N THR A 48 -3.86 0.32 0.00
CA THR A 48 -4.42 -1.04 -0.08
C THR A 48 -5.13 -1.43 1.21
N LEU A 49 -6.23 -2.17 1.05
CA LEU A 49 -7.03 -2.73 2.14
C LEU A 49 -6.98 -4.25 2.04
N ASN A 50 -6.65 -4.91 3.13
CA ASN A 50 -6.50 -6.36 3.21
C ASN A 50 -7.43 -6.88 4.31
N TYR A 51 -8.38 -7.72 3.94
CA TYR A 51 -9.21 -8.39 4.92
C TYR A 51 -8.37 -9.36 5.75
N VAL A 52 -8.53 -9.32 7.06
CA VAL A 52 -7.97 -10.31 7.98
C VAL A 52 -9.09 -10.81 8.90
N SER A 53 -9.14 -12.12 9.12
CA SER A 53 -10.13 -12.74 10.01
C SER A 53 -9.80 -12.53 11.48
N ASN A 54 -8.50 -12.43 11.82
CA ASN A 54 -8.05 -12.21 13.18
C ASN A 54 -8.37 -10.78 13.64
N PRO A 55 -8.96 -10.58 14.83
CA PRO A 55 -9.26 -9.25 15.36
C PRO A 55 -8.03 -8.35 15.37
N ILE A 56 -8.17 -7.15 14.82
CA ILE A 56 -7.15 -6.10 14.87
C ILE A 56 -7.26 -5.41 16.22
N ASN A 57 -6.46 -5.87 17.18
CA ASN A 57 -6.49 -5.37 18.56
C ASN A 57 -5.59 -4.14 18.77
N HIS A 58 -4.63 -3.90 17.88
CA HIS A 58 -3.72 -2.76 17.89
C HIS A 58 -3.03 -2.67 16.51
N ASN A 59 -2.86 -1.44 16.00
CA ASN A 59 -2.20 -1.13 14.72
C ASN A 59 -2.78 -1.84 13.48
N ALA A 60 -3.56 -1.13 12.68
CA ALA A 60 -4.07 -1.64 11.41
C ALA A 60 -3.06 -1.61 10.26
N ILE A 61 -1.87 -1.01 10.44
CA ILE A 61 -0.86 -0.96 9.38
C ILE A 61 -0.32 -2.37 9.11
N ASN A 62 -0.52 -2.85 7.89
CA ASN A 62 0.09 -4.07 7.38
C ASN A 62 1.55 -3.80 6.99
N HIS A 63 1.78 -2.85 6.09
CA HIS A 63 3.10 -2.35 5.73
C HIS A 63 3.04 -0.98 5.05
N MET A 64 4.22 -0.39 4.85
CA MET A 64 4.39 0.91 4.20
C MET A 64 5.34 0.76 3.01
N GLY A 65 5.27 1.69 2.06
CA GLY A 65 6.21 1.71 0.95
C GLY A 65 6.24 3.04 0.21
N ILE A 66 7.07 3.09 -0.82
CA ILE A 66 7.12 4.19 -1.78
C ILE A 66 6.92 3.57 -3.16
N GLU A 67 5.80 3.89 -3.80
CA GLU A 67 5.59 3.52 -5.20
C GLU A 67 6.50 4.38 -6.08
N VAL A 68 7.13 3.74 -7.06
CA VAL A 68 8.04 4.35 -8.04
C VAL A 68 7.61 3.95 -9.45
N ASP A 69 8.12 4.66 -10.44
CA ASP A 69 7.68 4.54 -11.83
C ASP A 69 8.06 3.21 -12.49
N ASP A 70 9.23 2.65 -12.12
CA ASP A 70 9.77 1.47 -12.78
C ASP A 70 10.71 0.67 -11.85
N SER A 71 11.11 -0.51 -12.32
CA SER A 71 12.03 -1.40 -11.60
C SER A 71 13.44 -0.80 -11.46
N GLN A 72 13.90 0.04 -12.40
CA GLN A 72 15.20 0.69 -12.30
C GLN A 72 15.27 1.62 -11.09
N ALA A 73 14.19 2.34 -10.80
CA ALA A 73 14.06 3.16 -9.60
C ALA A 73 14.13 2.32 -8.31
N VAL A 74 13.56 1.11 -8.30
CA VAL A 74 13.67 0.16 -7.17
C VAL A 74 15.13 -0.27 -6.97
N TYR A 75 15.82 -0.71 -8.02
CA TYR A 75 17.23 -1.12 -7.95
C TYR A 75 18.14 0.04 -7.50
N ALA A 76 17.88 1.25 -8.00
CA ALA A 76 18.63 2.44 -7.59
C ALA A 76 18.42 2.76 -6.11
N ALA A 77 17.19 2.62 -5.60
CA ALA A 77 16.89 2.80 -4.18
C ALA A 77 17.59 1.74 -3.32
N GLN A 78 17.53 0.47 -3.72
CA GLN A 78 18.21 -0.64 -3.04
C GLN A 78 19.71 -0.36 -2.90
N LYS A 79 20.41 -0.13 -4.04
CA LYS A 79 21.86 0.16 -4.04
C LYS A 79 22.20 1.36 -3.16
N ARG A 80 21.36 2.39 -3.15
CA ARG A 80 21.56 3.56 -2.28
C ARG A 80 21.44 3.19 -0.80
N LEU A 81 20.44 2.41 -0.41
CA LEU A 81 20.24 1.98 0.98
C LEU A 81 21.37 1.05 1.45
N GLU A 82 21.79 0.09 0.62
CA GLU A 82 22.93 -0.81 0.91
C GLU A 82 24.23 -0.03 1.12
N ARG A 83 24.51 0.99 0.27
CA ARG A 83 25.69 1.87 0.46
C ARG A 83 25.65 2.68 1.76
N LEU A 84 24.47 2.89 2.34
CA LEU A 84 24.29 3.53 3.63
C LEU A 84 24.34 2.54 4.81
N GLY A 85 24.65 1.27 4.54
CA GLY A 85 24.73 0.21 5.55
C GLY A 85 23.38 -0.35 5.99
N LEU A 86 22.29 -0.05 5.27
CA LEU A 86 20.97 -0.58 5.58
C LEU A 86 20.77 -1.94 4.90
N ALA A 87 20.30 -2.92 5.68
CA ALA A 87 19.95 -4.23 5.14
C ALA A 87 18.73 -4.10 4.20
N THR A 88 18.85 -4.67 3.01
CA THR A 88 17.76 -4.72 2.03
C THR A 88 17.51 -6.15 1.57
N LYS A 89 16.25 -6.48 1.31
CA LYS A 89 15.85 -7.71 0.64
C LYS A 89 15.12 -7.33 -0.63
N LEU A 90 15.64 -7.76 -1.77
CA LEU A 90 14.93 -7.63 -3.03
C LEU A 90 13.93 -8.77 -3.17
N GLU A 91 12.68 -8.43 -3.36
CA GLU A 91 11.65 -9.39 -3.77
C GLU A 91 11.54 -9.36 -5.29
N LYS A 92 11.65 -10.55 -5.90
CA LYS A 92 11.47 -10.76 -7.33
C LYS A 92 10.17 -11.53 -7.49
N ASP A 93 9.39 -11.17 -8.52
CA ASP A 93 8.22 -11.94 -8.95
C ASP A 93 8.60 -13.39 -9.32
#